data_AF-A0A350SZW3-F1
#
_entry.id   AF-A0A350SZW3-F1
#
_cell.length_a   1.000
_cell.length_b   1.000
_cell.length_c   1.000
_cell.angle_alpha   90.00
_cell.angle_beta   90.00
_cell.angle_gamma   90.00
#
_symmetry.space_group_name_H-M   'P 1'
#
loop_
_entity.id
_entity.type
_entity.pdbx_description
1 polymer ?
#
loop_
_entity_poly.entity_id
_entity_poly.type
_entity_poly.pdbx_seq_one_letter_code
_entity_poly.pdbx_strand_id
1 'polypeptide(L)'
;AVAGRAERVGTFRRQVVILGLLSGLGVAGLAVGSIWLATAAYLASNVVIGLLEPLMYAWFNRQMPSEQRATLLSAESWLFSLTMIVIFPLSGWLAERAGWNVLFLLCGGVMVLLTLIVAVAARAATGRSSDVT
;
A
#
# COMPACT_ATOMS: atom_id res chain seq x y z
N ALA A 1 9.10 -23.89 17.14
CA ALA A 1 8.02 -22.87 17.12
C ALA A 1 8.48 -21.49 16.62
N VAL A 2 9.68 -21.01 16.99
CA VAL A 2 10.20 -19.68 16.59
C VAL A 2 10.56 -19.58 15.10
N ALA A 3 11.19 -20.61 14.53
CA ALA A 3 11.56 -20.65 13.10
C ALA A 3 10.36 -20.50 12.15
N GLY A 4 9.24 -21.18 12.45
CA GLY A 4 8.00 -21.06 11.66
C GLY A 4 7.27 -19.72 11.80
N ARG A 5 7.54 -18.94 12.87
CA ARG A 5 7.05 -17.56 13.01
C ARG A 5 7.86 -16.59 12.15
N ALA A 6 9.19 -16.73 12.17
CA ALA A 6 10.09 -15.91 11.36
C ALA A 6 9.84 -16.09 9.84
N GLU A 7 9.60 -17.33 9.40
CA GLU A 7 9.29 -17.64 8.00
C GLU A 7 7.94 -17.05 7.54
N ARG A 8 6.92 -17.08 8.41
CA ARG A 8 5.60 -16.47 8.14
C ARG A 8 5.69 -14.95 8.04
N VAL A 9 6.49 -14.29 8.89
CA VAL A 9 6.70 -12.83 8.85
C VAL A 9 7.50 -12.43 7.60
N GLY A 10 8.51 -13.21 7.22
CA GLY A 10 9.28 -12.98 5.99
C GLY A 10 8.44 -13.09 4.72
N THR A 11 7.57 -14.12 4.66
CA THR A 11 6.66 -14.34 3.53
C THR A 11 5.62 -13.23 3.41
N PHE A 12 5.00 -12.86 4.54
CA PHE A 12 4.05 -11.75 4.59
C PHE A 12 4.69 -10.45 4.09
N ARG A 13 5.84 -10.05 4.66
CA ARG A 13 6.58 -8.84 4.24
C ARG A 13 6.84 -8.83 2.74
N ARG A 14 7.27 -9.97 2.18
CA ARG A 14 7.52 -10.09 0.73
C ARG A 14 6.24 -9.89 -0.08
N GLN A 15 5.11 -10.47 0.34
CA GLN A 15 3.82 -10.30 -0.32
C GLN A 15 3.36 -8.84 -0.31
N VAL A 16 3.47 -8.14 0.84
CA VAL A 16 3.12 -6.72 0.93
C VAL A 16 3.94 -5.87 -0.02
N VAL A 17 5.26 -6.08 -0.05
CA VAL A 17 6.15 -5.30 -0.90
C VAL A 17 5.87 -5.57 -2.38
N ILE A 18 5.69 -6.83 -2.78
CA ILE A 18 5.39 -7.17 -4.17
C ILE A 18 4.05 -6.55 -4.59
N LEU A 19 2.99 -6.75 -3.80
CA LEU A 19 1.66 -6.22 -4.13
C LEU A 19 1.65 -4.68 -4.10
N GLY A 20 2.34 -4.04 -3.16
CA GLY A 20 2.49 -2.59 -3.10
C GLY A 20 3.24 -2.01 -4.31
N LEU A 21 4.32 -2.66 -4.74
CA LEU A 21 5.05 -2.23 -5.94
C LEU A 21 4.22 -2.45 -7.20
N LEU A 22 3.56 -3.60 -7.34
CA LEU A 22 2.71 -3.90 -8.50
C LEU A 22 1.56 -2.92 -8.63
N SER A 23 0.91 -2.58 -7.52
CA SER A 23 -0.19 -1.62 -7.53
C SER A 23 0.30 -0.19 -7.80
N GLY A 24 1.46 0.22 -7.26
CA GLY A 24 2.03 1.54 -7.55
C GLY A 24 2.47 1.69 -9.01
N LEU A 25 3.11 0.66 -9.57
CA LEU A 25 3.46 0.61 -11.00
C LEU A 25 2.22 0.52 -11.89
N GLY A 26 1.20 -0.22 -11.48
CA GLY A 26 -0.08 -0.29 -12.18
C GLY A 26 -0.77 1.07 -12.25
N VAL A 27 -0.81 1.81 -11.14
CA VAL A 27 -1.33 3.19 -11.08
C VAL A 27 -0.54 4.13 -11.99
N ALA A 28 0.79 4.07 -11.95
CA ALA A 28 1.63 4.85 -12.86
C ALA A 28 1.39 4.49 -14.34
N GLY A 29 1.07 3.22 -14.62
CA GLY A 29 0.72 2.72 -15.95
C GLY A 29 -0.56 3.31 -16.54
N LEU A 30 -1.44 3.94 -15.75
CA LEU A 30 -2.59 4.68 -16.29
C LEU A 30 -2.18 5.92 -17.08
N ALA A 31 -0.97 6.43 -16.90
CA ALA A 31 -0.45 7.56 -17.67
C ALA A 31 -0.11 7.21 -19.12
N VAL A 32 -0.22 5.93 -19.52
CA VAL A 32 -0.01 5.50 -20.89
C VAL A 32 -1.11 6.08 -21.78
N GLY A 33 -0.74 6.74 -22.87
CA GLY A 33 -1.68 7.42 -23.78
C GLY A 33 -2.66 6.51 -24.54
N SER A 34 -2.64 5.20 -24.30
CA SER A 34 -3.56 4.23 -24.89
C SER A 34 -4.63 3.82 -23.88
N ILE A 35 -5.90 4.12 -24.19
CA ILE A 35 -7.05 3.83 -23.32
C ILE A 35 -7.19 2.34 -22.99
N TRP A 36 -6.85 1.44 -23.93
CA TRP A 36 -6.91 -0.01 -23.72
C TRP A 36 -5.87 -0.47 -22.70
N LEU A 37 -4.65 0.05 -22.79
CA LEU A 37 -3.57 -0.24 -21.84
C LEU A 37 -3.87 0.37 -20.47
N ALA A 38 -4.36 1.61 -20.42
CA ALA A 38 -4.75 2.25 -19.17
C ALA A 38 -5.90 1.50 -18.46
N THR A 39 -6.90 1.02 -19.22
CA THR A 39 -7.99 0.21 -18.67
C THR A 39 -7.48 -1.13 -18.14
N ALA A 40 -6.62 -1.81 -18.89
CA ALA A 40 -6.01 -3.06 -18.42
C ALA A 40 -5.17 -2.85 -17.15
N ALA A 41 -4.38 -1.79 -17.10
CA ALA A 41 -3.58 -1.41 -15.93
C ALA A 41 -4.47 -1.07 -14.72
N TYR A 42 -5.58 -0.38 -14.93
CA TYR A 42 -6.56 -0.07 -13.89
C TYR A 42 -7.20 -1.34 -13.32
N LEU A 43 -7.66 -2.26 -14.18
CA LEU A 43 -8.24 -3.53 -13.75
C LEU A 43 -7.21 -4.38 -12.98
N ALA A 44 -5.99 -4.48 -13.49
CA ALA A 44 -4.91 -5.20 -12.81
C ALA A 44 -4.61 -4.59 -11.43
N SER A 45 -4.55 -3.26 -11.34
CA SER A 45 -4.32 -2.55 -10.07
C SER A 45 -5.43 -2.82 -9.05
N ASN A 46 -6.70 -2.82 -9.48
CA ASN A 46 -7.83 -3.13 -8.61
C ASN A 46 -7.76 -4.56 -8.06
N VAL A 47 -7.37 -5.54 -8.89
CA VAL A 47 -7.16 -6.92 -8.42
C VAL A 47 -6.06 -6.98 -7.37
N VAL A 48 -4.93 -6.32 -7.60
CA VAL A 48 -3.80 -6.30 -6.66
C VAL A 48 -4.18 -5.64 -5.34
N ILE A 49 -4.85 -4.48 -5.38
CA ILE A 49 -5.31 -3.76 -4.19
C ILE A 49 -6.33 -4.60 -3.42
N GLY A 50 -7.29 -5.22 -4.10
CA GLY A 50 -8.29 -6.10 -3.50
C GLY A 50 -7.70 -7.37 -2.84
N LEU A 51 -6.48 -7.77 -3.21
CA LEU A 51 -5.75 -8.84 -2.54
C LEU A 51 -4.92 -8.34 -1.33
N LEU A 52 -4.49 -7.09 -1.35
CA LEU A 52 -3.67 -6.51 -0.29
C LEU A 52 -4.48 -6.31 1.00
N GLU A 53 -5.73 -5.86 0.86
CA GLU A 53 -6.64 -5.62 1.98
C GLU A 53 -6.90 -6.86 2.85
N PRO A 54 -7.38 -8.01 2.33
CA PRO A 54 -7.60 -9.22 3.14
C PRO A 54 -6.29 -9.77 3.72
N LEU A 55 -5.17 -9.62 3.01
CA LEU A 55 -3.85 -10.00 3.52
C LEU A 55 -3.47 -9.16 4.76
N MET A 56 -3.67 -7.84 4.71
CA MET A 56 -3.43 -6.93 5.83
C MET A 56 -4.33 -7.26 7.02
N TYR A 57 -5.64 -7.38 6.78
CA TYR A 57 -6.60 -7.69 7.83
C TYR A 57 -6.30 -9.04 8.50
N ALA A 58 -5.96 -10.07 7.72
CA ALA A 58 -5.60 -11.37 8.28
C ALA A 58 -4.35 -11.31 9.18
N TRP A 59 -3.39 -10.45 8.86
CA TRP A 59 -2.18 -10.27 9.65
C TRP A 59 -2.42 -9.42 10.91
N PHE A 60 -3.16 -8.30 10.79
CA PHE A 60 -3.52 -7.49 11.95
C PHE A 60 -4.40 -8.26 12.94
N ASN A 61 -5.39 -9.01 12.46
CA ASN A 61 -6.27 -9.82 13.31
C ASN A 61 -5.53 -10.90 14.12
N ARG A 62 -4.36 -11.36 13.65
CA ARG A 62 -3.54 -12.34 14.38
C ARG A 62 -2.69 -11.73 15.49
N GLN A 63 -2.49 -10.42 15.47
CA GLN A 63 -1.61 -9.72 16.41
C GLN A 63 -2.35 -8.79 17.36
N MET A 64 -3.55 -8.35 17.00
CA MET A 64 -4.33 -7.42 17.83
C MET A 64 -5.29 -8.16 18.78
N PRO A 65 -5.26 -7.84 20.09
CA PRO A 65 -6.32 -8.21 21.02
C PRO A 65 -7.67 -7.65 20.54
N SER A 66 -8.76 -8.40 20.71
CA SER A 66 -10.09 -8.03 20.19
C SER A 66 -10.56 -6.65 20.65
N GLU A 67 -10.20 -6.25 21.87
CA GLU A 67 -10.60 -4.99 22.49
C GLU A 67 -10.06 -3.75 21.73
N GLN A 68 -8.85 -3.83 21.17
CA GLN A 68 -8.22 -2.69 20.47
C GLN A 68 -8.54 -2.66 18.97
N ARG A 69 -9.06 -3.76 18.40
CA ARG A 69 -9.39 -3.85 16.96
C ARG A 69 -10.41 -2.82 16.53
N ALA A 70 -11.44 -2.58 17.35
CA ALA A 70 -12.50 -1.61 17.04
C ALA A 70 -11.97 -0.17 17.01
N THR A 71 -11.07 0.18 17.94
CA THR A 71 -10.42 1.50 17.98
C THR A 71 -9.45 1.72 16.83
N LEU A 72 -8.69 0.69 16.43
CA LEU A 72 -7.83 0.80 15.25
C LEU A 72 -8.67 1.01 13.99
N LEU A 73 -9.72 0.22 13.79
CA LEU A 73 -10.57 0.30 12.60
C LEU A 73 -11.28 1.65 12.48
N SER A 74 -11.72 2.23 13.61
CA SER A 74 -12.29 3.57 13.60
C SER A 74 -11.24 4.64 13.31
N ALA A 75 -10.03 4.52 13.87
CA ALA A 75 -8.92 5.43 13.57
C ALA A 75 -8.50 5.36 12.10
N GLU A 76 -8.44 4.16 11.51
CA GLU A 76 -8.18 3.95 10.08
C GLU A 76 -9.23 4.67 9.23
N SER A 77 -10.52 4.44 9.51
CA SER A 77 -11.62 5.05 8.78
C SER A 77 -11.60 6.58 8.88
N TRP A 78 -11.25 7.11 10.05
CA TRP A 78 -11.12 8.54 10.29
C TRP A 78 -9.95 9.15 9.52
N LEU A 79 -8.78 8.50 9.54
CA LEU A 79 -7.60 8.91 8.77
C LEU A 79 -7.85 8.85 7.26
N PHE A 80 -8.54 7.80 6.79
CA PHE A 80 -8.93 7.68 5.39
C PHE A 80 -9.83 8.85 4.97
N SER A 81 -10.83 9.17 5.79
CA SER A 81 -11.75 10.29 5.52
C SER A 81 -11.02 11.63 5.47
N LEU A 82 -10.14 11.91 6.44
CA LEU A 82 -9.31 13.12 6.45
C LEU A 82 -8.40 13.20 5.23
N THR A 83 -7.81 12.09 4.83
CA THR A 83 -6.94 12.00 3.65
C THR A 83 -7.73 12.32 2.39
N MET A 84 -8.94 11.78 2.22
CA MET A 84 -9.78 12.07 1.05
C MET A 84 -10.15 13.55 0.93
N ILE A 85 -10.48 14.21 2.04
CA ILE A 85 -10.82 15.64 2.07
C ILE A 85 -9.69 16.49 1.47
N VAL A 86 -8.43 16.11 1.70
CA VAL A 86 -7.26 16.86 1.19
C VAL A 86 -6.86 16.39 -0.21
N ILE A 87 -6.79 15.08 -0.42
CA ILE A 87 -6.24 14.50 -1.64
C ILE A 87 -7.15 14.70 -2.84
N PHE A 88 -8.48 14.66 -2.69
CA PHE A 88 -9.40 14.82 -3.83
C PHE A 88 -9.34 16.22 -4.46
N PRO A 89 -9.47 17.33 -3.69
CA PRO A 89 -9.30 18.67 -4.25
C PRO A 89 -7.91 18.89 -4.85
N LEU A 90 -6.87 18.42 -4.16
CA LEU A 90 -5.49 18.55 -4.64
C LEU A 90 -5.27 17.81 -5.96
N SER A 91 -5.82 16.61 -6.09
CA SER A 91 -5.75 15.79 -7.30
C SER A 91 -6.49 16.44 -8.45
N GLY A 92 -7.70 16.97 -8.21
CA GLY A 92 -8.47 17.70 -9.24
C GLY A 92 -7.72 18.94 -9.73
N TRP A 93 -7.23 19.77 -8.79
CA TRP A 93 -6.44 20.94 -9.11
C TRP A 93 -5.15 20.61 -9.89
N LEU A 94 -4.46 19.52 -9.54
CA LEU A 94 -3.26 19.08 -10.23
C LEU A 94 -3.58 18.53 -11.62
N ALA A 95 -4.66 17.77 -11.77
CA ALA A 95 -5.12 17.26 -13.06
C ALA A 95 -5.49 18.39 -14.03
N GLU A 96 -6.13 19.46 -13.55
CA GLU A 96 -6.47 20.63 -14.36
C GLU A 96 -5.23 21.37 -14.87
N ARG A 97 -4.16 21.44 -14.07
CA ARG A 97 -2.95 22.21 -14.42
C ARG A 97 -1.89 21.42 -15.17
N ALA A 98 -1.64 20.17 -14.77
CA ALA A 98 -0.55 19.34 -15.28
C ALA A 98 -1.04 18.15 -16.12
N GLY A 99 -2.37 17.94 -16.19
CA GLY A 99 -2.99 16.83 -16.90
C GLY A 99 -3.06 15.54 -16.08
N TRP A 100 -3.98 14.66 -16.48
CA TRP A 100 -4.23 13.37 -15.83
C TRP A 100 -3.02 12.44 -15.82
N ASN A 101 -2.18 12.47 -16.86
CA ASN A 101 -0.98 11.63 -16.94
C ASN A 101 0.00 11.94 -15.81
N VAL A 102 0.24 13.22 -15.52
CA VAL A 102 1.14 13.64 -14.44
C VAL A 102 0.57 13.23 -13.09
N LEU A 103 -0.74 13.37 -12.89
CA LEU A 103 -1.41 12.93 -11.66
C LEU A 103 -1.21 11.42 -11.43
N PHE A 104 -1.46 10.57 -12.43
CA PHE A 104 -1.30 9.12 -12.30
C PHE A 104 0.15 8.70 -12.05
N LEU A 105 1.12 9.33 -12.72
CA LEU A 105 2.54 9.10 -12.45
C LEU A 105 2.92 9.49 -11.03
N LEU A 106 2.43 10.63 -10.54
CA LEU A 106 2.71 11.10 -9.19
C LEU A 106 2.09 10.18 -8.14
N CYS A 107 0.82 9.79 -8.30
CA CYS A 107 0.15 8.85 -7.40
C CYS A 107 0.86 7.50 -7.36
N GLY A 108 1.17 6.92 -8.53
CA GLY A 108 1.90 5.65 -8.62
C GLY A 108 3.30 5.75 -8.02
N GLY A 109 4.01 6.85 -8.28
CA GLY A 109 5.34 7.13 -7.73
C GLY A 109 5.34 7.27 -6.21
N VAL A 110 4.38 8.01 -5.64
CA VAL A 110 4.20 8.13 -4.18
C VAL A 110 3.93 6.76 -3.57
N MET A 111 3.10 5.94 -4.21
CA MET A 111 2.75 4.62 -3.70
C MET A 111 3.94 3.65 -3.72
N VAL A 112 4.75 3.68 -4.78
CA VAL A 112 6.03 2.96 -4.84
C VAL A 112 6.98 3.44 -3.74
N LEU A 113 7.14 4.76 -3.59
CA LEU A 113 8.02 5.35 -2.58
C LEU A 113 7.62 4.92 -1.16
N LEU A 114 6.33 5.02 -0.81
CA LEU A 114 5.81 4.58 0.48
C LEU A 114 6.05 3.08 0.71
N THR A 115 5.83 2.26 -0.33
CA THR A 115 6.10 0.81 -0.26
C THR A 115 7.59 0.53 0.01
N LEU A 116 8.50 1.29 -0.61
CA LEU A 116 9.93 1.17 -0.39
C LEU A 116 10.34 1.62 1.02
N ILE A 117 9.77 2.72 1.52
CA ILE A 117 9.98 3.20 2.89
C ILE A 117 9.57 2.10 3.88
N VAL A 118 8.38 1.52 3.71
CA VAL A 118 7.89 0.42 4.55
C VAL A 118 8.83 -0.80 4.43
N ALA A 119 9.28 -1.14 3.23
CA ALA A 119 10.20 -2.26 3.01
C ALA A 119 11.53 -2.06 3.76
N VAL A 120 12.10 -0.85 3.71
CA VAL A 120 13.35 -0.50 4.39
C VAL A 120 13.16 -0.47 5.90
N ALA A 121 12.10 0.18 6.39
CA ALA A 121 11.78 0.22 7.83
C ALA A 121 11.57 -1.18 8.41
N ALA A 122 10.85 -2.06 7.69
CA ALA A 122 10.63 -3.44 8.10
C ALA A 122 11.92 -4.29 8.10
N ARG A 123 12.89 -3.98 7.22
CA ARG A 123 14.23 -4.59 7.25
C ARG A 123 15.03 -4.10 8.45
N ALA A 124 15.04 -2.79 8.71
CA ALA A 124 15.77 -2.21 9.84
C ALA A 124 15.24 -2.68 11.20
N ALA A 125 13.93 -2.90 11.33
CA ALA A 125 13.32 -3.43 12.55
C ALA A 125 13.67 -4.91 12.80
N THR A 126 13.87 -5.71 11.73
CA THR A 126 14.21 -7.14 11.85
C THR A 126 15.70 -7.38 12.10
N GLY A 127 16.60 -6.49 11.66
CA GLY A 127 18.03 -6.56 11.98
C GLY A 127 18.36 -6.17 13.44
N ARG A 128 17.54 -5.34 14.07
CA ARG A 128 17.78 -4.87 15.44
C ARG A 128 17.47 -5.92 16.51
N SER A 129 16.65 -6.91 16.20
CA SER A 129 16.32 -8.02 17.13
C SER A 129 17.41 -9.09 17.21
N SER A 130 18.37 -9.13 16.28
CA SER A 130 19.49 -10.08 16.29
C SER A 130 20.76 -9.57 16.97
N ASP A 131 20.86 -8.26 17.26
CA ASP A 131 22.01 -7.66 17.98
C ASP A 131 21.83 -7.67 19.52
N VAL A 132 20.65 -8.06 20.03
CA VAL A 132 20.30 -8.02 21.47
C VAL A 132 20.29 -9.42 22.11
N THR A 133 20.64 -10.47 21.37
CA THR A 133 20.77 -11.86 21.85
C THR A 133 22.19 -12.37 21.64
#